data_AF-A0A2H9LAT6-F1
#
_entry.id   AF-A0A2H9LAT6-F1
#
_cell.length_a   1.000
_cell.length_b   1.000
_cell.length_c   1.000
_cell.angle_alpha   90.00
_cell.angle_beta   90.00
_cell.angle_gamma   90.00
#
_symmetry.space_group_name_H-M   'P 1'
#
loop_
_entity.id
_entity.type
_entity.pdbx_description
1 polymer ?
#
loop_
_entity_poly.entity_id
_entity_poly.type
_entity_poly.pdbx_seq_one_letter_code
_entity_poly.pdbx_strand_id
1 'polypeptide(L)' 'MAVPRFWREISNRYNLIGTKCGNCNKIFFPPRYICPKCRRIGKLDPYKLN' A
#
# COMPACT_ATOMS: atom_id res chain seq x y z
N MET A 1 21.84 3.77 4.80
CA MET A 1 20.48 3.36 5.22
C MET A 1 19.99 4.33 6.28
N ALA A 2 18.92 5.08 6.05
CA ALA A 2 18.38 6.00 7.06
C ALA A 2 17.42 5.25 7.99
N VAL A 3 17.73 5.22 9.30
CA VAL A 3 16.92 4.59 10.36
C VAL A 3 15.41 4.95 10.30
N PRO A 4 15.01 6.20 10.01
CA PRO A 4 13.59 6.58 9.96
C PRO A 4 12.80 5.87 8.85
N ARG A 5 13.45 5.52 7.72
CA ARG A 5 12.78 4.83 6.61
C ARG A 5 12.37 3.43 7.02
N PHE A 6 13.29 2.70 7.67
CA PHE A 6 13.02 1.36 8.16
C PHE A 6 11.84 1.36 9.12
N TRP A 7 11.84 2.29 10.09
CA TRP A 7 10.78 2.37 11.10
C TRP A 7 9.38 2.54 10.49
N ARG A 8 9.25 3.35 9.44
CA ARG A 8 7.99 3.52 8.68
C ARG A 8 7.59 2.29 7.85
N GLU A 9 8.56 1.49 7.42
CA GLU A 9 8.33 0.32 6.55
C GLU A 9 8.10 -0.98 7.35
N ILE A 10 8.48 -1.05 8.63
CA ILE A 10 8.37 -2.25 9.50
C ILE A 10 6.94 -2.79 9.49
N SER A 11 5.94 -1.99 9.86
CA SER A 11 4.55 -2.46 9.97
C SER A 11 4.03 -3.05 8.66
N ASN A 12 4.35 -2.41 7.54
CA ASN A 12 3.92 -2.83 6.21
C ASN A 12 4.63 -4.11 5.74
N ARG A 13 5.94 -4.23 5.99
CA ARG A 13 6.73 -5.40 5.58
C ARG A 13 6.39 -6.65 6.40
N TYR A 14 6.37 -6.55 7.72
CA TYR A 14 6.19 -7.71 8.59
C TYR A 14 4.75 -8.20 8.65
N ASN A 15 3.76 -7.30 8.55
CA ASN A 15 2.34 -7.69 8.57
C ASN A 15 1.74 -7.89 7.17
N LEU A 16 2.56 -7.80 6.12
CA LEU A 16 2.12 -7.89 4.71
C LEU A 16 0.93 -6.95 4.42
N ILE A 17 1.00 -5.72 4.92
CA ILE A 17 -0.04 -4.71 4.71
C ILE A 17 0.25 -4.00 3.38
N GLY A 18 -0.62 -4.23 2.40
CA GLY A 18 -0.65 -3.53 1.13
C GLY A 18 -1.80 -2.53 1.06
N THR A 19 -2.08 -2.07 -0.16
CA THR A 19 -3.23 -1.22 -0.47
C THR A 19 -4.06 -1.88 -1.56
N LYS A 20 -5.38 -1.93 -1.37
CA LYS A 20 -6.33 -2.38 -2.39
C LYS A 20 -7.08 -1.18 -2.93
N CYS A 21 -7.12 -1.04 -4.25
CA CYS A 21 -7.92 0.00 -4.88
C CYS A 21 -9.37 -0.48 -5.01
N GLY A 22 -10.32 0.20 -4.37
CA GLY A 22 -11.74 -0.12 -4.47
C GLY A 22 -12.33 0.06 -5.88
N ASN A 23 -11.69 0.87 -6.73
CA ASN A 23 -12.20 1.16 -8.08
C ASN A 23 -11.73 0.15 -9.15
N CYS A 24 -10.54 -0.42 -9.00
CA CYS A 24 -10.01 -1.41 -9.97
C CYS A 24 -9.73 -2.79 -9.35
N ASN A 25 -10.06 -2.98 -8.07
CA ASN A 25 -9.82 -4.18 -7.27
C ASN A 25 -8.38 -4.71 -7.27
N LYS A 26 -7.43 -3.92 -7.77
CA LYS A 26 -6.02 -4.29 -7.76
C LYS A 26 -5.42 -4.08 -6.39
N ILE A 27 -4.64 -5.07 -5.97
CA ILE A 27 -3.87 -5.03 -4.74
C ILE A 27 -2.44 -4.63 -5.09
N PHE A 28 -1.86 -3.76 -4.28
CA PHE A 28 -0.50 -3.24 -4.44
C PHE A 28 0.28 -3.46 -3.16
N PHE A 29 1.49 -3.97 -3.31
CA PHE A 29 2.50 -4.09 -2.26
C PHE A 29 3.84 -3.63 -2.85
N PRO A 30 4.59 -2.70 -2.23
CA PRO A 30 4.32 -1.94 -1.00
C PRO A 30 3.06 -1.05 -1.06
N PRO A 31 2.52 -0.57 0.08
CA PRO A 31 1.36 0.31 0.08
C PRO A 31 1.67 1.62 -0.66
N ARG A 32 0.71 2.09 -1.47
CA ARG A 32 0.84 3.31 -2.27
C ARG A 32 -0.31 4.27 -1.97
N TYR A 33 -0.03 5.57 -2.05
CA TYR A 33 -1.05 6.62 -1.91
C TYR A 33 -1.86 6.86 -3.19
N ILE A 34 -1.32 6.46 -4.34
CA ILE A 34 -1.93 6.71 -5.66
C ILE A 34 -1.99 5.42 -6.45
N CYS A 35 -3.16 5.12 -7.02
CA CYS A 35 -3.34 3.94 -7.86
C CYS A 35 -2.72 4.21 -9.24
N PRO A 36 -1.84 3.34 -9.77
CA PRO A 36 -1.26 3.54 -11.11
C PRO A 36 -2.30 3.41 -12.24
N LYS A 37 -3.40 2.67 -12.03
CA LYS A 37 -4.49 2.51 -13.00
C LYS A 37 -5.49 3.66 -12.95
N CYS A 38 -6.00 3.97 -11.75
CA CYS A 38 -7.09 4.94 -11.57
C CYS A 38 -6.60 6.36 -11.22
N ARG A 39 -5.31 6.52 -10.91
CA ARG A 39 -4.68 7.77 -10.46
C ARG A 39 -5.50 8.42 -9.34
N ARG A 40 -6.01 9.63 -9.58
CA ARG A 40 -6.72 10.48 -8.62
C ARG A 40 -8.12 9.96 -8.25
N ILE A 41 -8.70 9.09 -9.08
CA ILE A 41 -10.04 8.51 -8.87
C ILE A 41 -9.96 7.23 -8.01
N GLY A 42 -8.76 6.63 -7.90
CA GLY A 42 -8.57 5.41 -7.14
C GLY A 42 -8.70 5.67 -5.64
N LYS A 43 -9.70 5.06 -5.00
CA LYS A 43 -9.78 4.93 -3.55
C LYS A 43 -8.91 3.76 -3.12
N LEU A 44 -7.76 4.02 -2.47
CA LEU A 44 -6.88 2.99 -1.95
C LEU A 44 -7.11 2.85 -0.45
N ASP A 45 -7.52 1.66 -0.04
CA ASP A 45 -7.72 1.29 1.35
C ASP A 45 -6.63 0.30 1.78
N PRO A 46 -6.19 0.35 3.05
CA PRO A 46 -5.22 -0.62 3.57
C PRO A 46 -5.82 -2.03 3.51
N TYR A 47 -5.05 -2.99 3.00
CA TYR A 47 -5.47 -4.37 2.82
C TYR A 47 -4.38 -5.33 3.25
N LYS A 48 -4.73 -6.28 4.13
CA LYS A 48 -3.81 -7.30 4.62
C LYS A 48 -3.73 -8.45 3.60
N LEU A 49 -2.52 -8.71 3.08
CA LEU A 49 -2.22 -9.83 2.19
C LEU A 49 -1.93 -11.04 3.07
N ASN A 50 -2.97 -11.74 3.49
CA ASN A 50 -2.90 -12.88 4.40
C ASN A 50 -3.23 -14.19 3.69
#